data_AF-A0A7S4SLQ0-F1
#
_entry.id   AF-A0A7S4SLQ0-F1
#
_cell.length_a   1.000
_cell.length_b   1.000
_cell.length_c   1.000
_cell.angle_alpha   90.00
_cell.angle_beta   90.00
_cell.angle_gamma   90.00
#
_symmetry.space_group_name_H-M   'P 1'
#
loop_
_entity.id
_entity.type
_entity.pdbx_description
1 polymer ?
#
loop_
_entity_poly.entity_id
_entity_poly.type
_entity_poly.pdbx_seq_one_letter_code
_entity_poly.pdbx_strand_id
1 'polypeptide(L)'
;MALLSVDKKSHTDGLANICYRRTMGNPFFLFEFLRLLEEEGLLSFHLGIFQWKWDEKNINLKTASTENVVDLLQRKMEKLPQETQGFLQCISCLGASFTIKTIDMIWKHRRMIGIDASTVESGTEELLATLVEENYLETCKNNKYRWTHDNVEQAASSLIEEDTRASFRRSIGEIWYRELGEDHLAPYLFEVANLLNTTGIDVVNIDYAKINLRAAEKAREISAFDSCSNYASQGINMLPENKWASCPDLTLKLFSLGAEAEGFLGHQSKMESYCNEVLSQKSISTLRKKDAYMSSIHSMAHAELRYEDAIDVSLDVLKSLGIRLPRGDIPCRAQAMVSLRRTVRMIKKTPVEVIDSLPVMTDPLKLATTEFIGNLGAIAFLSGKRKFALLAMLLDTRQVQTTLSHGLYHLSASSLAVLAMMTLSVLGDVDTALCIGEYALKMQEKIESEVEKARTTAILYNSIFPHVKTLQSSLKPYLEGYQSGMRTGNKTYAMWCLST
;
A
#
# COMPACT_ATOMS: atom_id res chain seq x y z
N MET A 1 -28.83 -8.20 58.53
CA MET A 1 -28.82 -7.85 57.09
C MET A 1 -29.27 -6.40 56.89
N ALA A 2 -28.46 -5.43 57.32
CA ALA A 2 -28.71 -4.00 57.09
C ALA A 2 -27.37 -3.26 56.97
N LEU A 3 -26.48 -3.73 56.09
CA LEU A 3 -25.07 -3.29 56.01
C LEU A 3 -24.68 -2.71 54.65
N LEU A 4 -25.66 -2.30 53.85
CA LEU A 4 -25.44 -1.49 52.65
C LEU A 4 -26.45 -0.34 52.67
N SER A 5 -26.25 0.64 53.56
CA SER A 5 -26.92 1.93 53.36
C SER A 5 -26.35 2.52 52.09
N VAL A 6 -27.17 2.59 51.05
CA VAL A 6 -26.85 3.37 49.85
C VAL A 6 -26.76 4.82 50.32
N ASP A 7 -25.56 5.39 50.30
CA ASP A 7 -25.39 6.82 50.58
C ASP A 7 -26.33 7.63 49.67
N LYS A 8 -26.91 8.71 50.20
CA LYS A 8 -27.83 9.57 49.44
C LYS A 8 -27.15 9.97 48.13
N LYS A 9 -27.85 9.83 47.00
CA LYS A 9 -27.36 10.11 45.64
C LYS A 9 -26.61 11.46 45.53
N SER A 10 -27.12 12.49 46.21
CA SER A 10 -26.50 13.83 46.23
C SER A 10 -25.12 13.90 46.90
N HIS A 11 -24.77 12.92 47.74
CA HIS A 11 -23.49 12.88 48.45
C HIS A 11 -22.38 12.31 47.55
N THR A 12 -22.69 11.31 46.71
CA THR A 12 -21.72 10.65 45.84
C THR A 12 -21.57 11.28 44.46
N ASP A 13 -22.48 12.19 44.07
CA ASP A 13 -22.46 12.86 42.76
C ASP A 13 -21.13 13.57 42.45
N GLY A 14 -20.52 14.24 43.42
CA GLY A 14 -19.24 14.93 43.24
C GLY A 14 -18.08 13.97 42.96
N LEU A 15 -17.96 12.91 43.77
CA LEU A 15 -16.99 11.83 43.54
C LEU A 15 -17.26 11.12 42.21
N ALA A 16 -18.52 10.80 41.90
CA ALA A 16 -18.90 10.15 40.65
C ALA A 16 -18.50 10.99 39.42
N ASN A 17 -18.64 12.32 39.49
CA ASN A 17 -18.23 13.21 38.42
C ASN A 17 -16.69 13.31 38.29
N ILE A 18 -15.94 13.25 39.40
CA ILE A 18 -14.48 13.12 39.35
C ILE A 18 -14.10 11.79 38.68
N CYS A 19 -14.66 10.68 39.15
CA CYS A 19 -14.43 9.36 38.58
C CYS A 19 -14.77 9.31 37.09
N TYR A 20 -15.93 9.82 36.68
CA TYR A 20 -16.35 9.84 35.28
C TYR A 20 -15.40 10.67 34.41
N ARG A 21 -15.02 11.88 34.83
CA ARG A 21 -14.08 12.72 34.08
C ARG A 21 -12.71 12.06 33.91
N ARG A 22 -12.19 11.40 34.96
CA ARG A 22 -10.87 10.76 34.94
C ARG A 22 -10.83 9.46 34.12
N THR A 23 -11.96 8.78 34.02
CA THR A 23 -12.06 7.43 33.42
C THR A 23 -12.82 7.37 32.11
N MET A 24 -13.45 8.49 31.73
CA MET A 24 -14.36 8.62 30.59
C MET A 24 -15.48 7.56 30.58
N GLY A 25 -15.88 7.10 31.77
CA GLY A 25 -16.94 6.09 31.95
C GLY A 25 -16.52 4.65 31.65
N ASN A 26 -15.23 4.36 31.47
CA ASN A 26 -14.76 3.00 31.29
C ASN A 26 -14.74 2.25 32.65
N PRO A 27 -15.47 1.13 32.80
CA PRO A 27 -15.56 0.41 34.07
C PRO A 27 -14.22 -0.12 34.60
N PHE A 28 -13.31 -0.58 33.74
CA PHE A 28 -11.99 -1.05 34.16
C PHE A 28 -11.18 0.09 34.81
N PHE A 29 -11.16 1.25 34.15
CA PHE A 29 -10.45 2.43 34.67
C PHE A 29 -11.12 3.01 35.92
N LEU A 30 -12.44 2.86 36.06
CA LEU A 30 -13.13 3.20 37.30
C LEU A 30 -12.61 2.38 38.48
N PHE A 31 -12.45 1.07 38.32
CA PHE A 31 -11.91 0.23 39.38
C PHE A 31 -10.46 0.58 39.72
N GLU A 32 -9.61 0.81 38.72
CA GLU A 32 -8.21 1.20 38.95
C GLU A 32 -8.10 2.59 39.60
N PHE A 33 -8.93 3.55 39.20
CA PHE A 33 -8.95 4.88 39.82
C PHE A 33 -9.40 4.81 41.28
N LEU A 34 -10.44 4.02 41.59
CA LEU A 34 -10.91 3.85 42.97
C LEU A 34 -9.86 3.17 43.85
N ARG A 35 -9.16 2.14 43.34
CA ARG A 35 -8.03 1.50 44.05
C ARG A 35 -6.92 2.50 44.34
N LEU A 36 -6.54 3.33 43.36
CA LEU A 36 -5.54 4.36 43.59
C LEU A 36 -5.96 5.35 44.69
N LEU A 37 -7.22 5.79 44.69
CA LEU A 37 -7.72 6.67 45.76
C LEU A 37 -7.66 5.99 47.13
N GLU A 38 -7.92 4.68 47.20
CA GLU A 38 -7.81 3.90 48.44
C GLU A 38 -6.35 3.77 48.90
N GLU A 39 -5.44 3.37 48.01
CA GLU A 39 -4.00 3.23 48.28
C GLU A 39 -3.36 4.54 48.75
N GLU A 40 -3.75 5.67 48.17
CA GLU A 40 -3.25 7.00 48.56
C GLU A 40 -3.98 7.57 49.80
N GLY A 41 -4.93 6.83 50.38
CA GLY A 41 -5.73 7.25 51.53
C GLY A 41 -6.67 8.42 51.25
N LEU A 42 -6.93 8.71 49.98
CA LEU A 42 -7.85 9.75 49.51
C LEU A 42 -9.32 9.30 49.57
N LEU A 43 -9.54 8.00 49.53
CA LEU A 43 -10.82 7.34 49.78
C LEU A 43 -10.59 6.31 50.89
N SER A 44 -11.26 6.45 52.03
CA SER A 44 -11.08 5.52 53.15
C SER A 44 -12.39 5.16 53.83
N PHE A 45 -12.51 3.93 54.31
CA PHE A 45 -13.70 3.48 55.01
C PHE A 45 -13.58 3.76 56.51
N HIS A 46 -14.49 4.60 57.04
CA HIS A 46 -14.47 4.99 58.44
C HIS A 46 -15.27 4.01 59.31
N LEU A 47 -14.55 3.09 59.97
CA LEU A 47 -15.15 2.00 60.78
C LEU A 47 -16.09 2.49 61.91
N GLY A 48 -15.84 3.68 62.49
CA GLY A 48 -16.65 4.20 63.59
C GLY A 48 -18.05 4.67 63.19
N ILE A 49 -18.26 5.02 61.92
CA ILE A 49 -19.56 5.50 61.40
C ILE A 49 -20.07 4.63 60.23
N PHE A 50 -19.31 3.60 59.85
CA PHE A 50 -19.60 2.68 58.74
C PHE A 50 -19.88 3.40 57.40
N GLN A 51 -19.11 4.45 57.09
CA GLN A 51 -19.24 5.23 55.87
C GLN A 51 -17.90 5.45 55.18
N TRP A 52 -17.92 5.56 53.85
CA TRP A 52 -16.78 6.00 53.07
C TRP A 52 -16.55 7.48 53.28
N LYS A 53 -15.28 7.89 53.40
CA LYS A 53 -14.85 9.28 53.54
C LYS A 53 -13.89 9.63 52.43
N TRP A 54 -14.14 10.77 51.80
CA TRP A 54 -13.27 11.36 50.80
C TRP A 54 -13.27 12.89 50.92
N ASP A 55 -12.26 13.53 50.36
CA ASP A 55 -12.20 14.98 50.22
C ASP A 55 -11.98 15.31 48.74
N GLU A 56 -13.02 15.84 48.08
CA GLU A 56 -12.99 16.16 46.66
C GLU A 56 -11.92 17.20 46.30
N LYS A 57 -11.62 18.16 47.18
CA LYS A 57 -10.56 19.13 46.94
C LYS A 57 -9.20 18.46 47.00
N ASN A 58 -8.99 17.61 48.01
CA ASN A 58 -7.74 16.89 48.18
C ASN A 58 -7.52 15.87 47.05
N ILE A 59 -8.58 15.16 46.62
CA ILE A 59 -8.54 14.29 45.43
C ILE A 59 -8.13 15.09 44.21
N ASN A 60 -8.79 16.20 43.91
CA ASN A 60 -8.45 17.01 42.72
C ASN A 60 -7.03 17.59 42.79
N LEU A 61 -6.56 17.98 43.98
CA LEU A 61 -5.19 18.50 44.18
C LEU A 61 -4.13 17.40 43.98
N LYS A 62 -4.30 16.23 44.60
CA LYS A 62 -3.31 15.14 44.49
C LYS A 62 -3.35 14.41 43.15
N THR A 63 -4.52 14.36 42.50
CA THR A 63 -4.69 13.76 41.17
C THR A 63 -4.62 14.79 40.04
N ALA A 64 -4.21 16.04 40.31
CA ALA A 64 -4.16 17.11 39.32
C ALA A 64 -3.35 16.72 38.07
N SER A 65 -2.21 16.08 38.31
CA SER A 65 -1.28 15.51 37.33
C SER A 65 -1.72 14.18 36.70
N THR A 66 -2.90 13.67 37.05
CA THR A 66 -3.50 12.47 36.48
C THR A 66 -4.69 12.95 35.65
N GLU A 67 -4.39 13.67 34.56
CA GLU A 67 -5.40 14.36 33.78
C GLU A 67 -6.33 13.37 33.09
N ASN A 68 -5.78 12.23 32.67
CA ASN A 68 -6.48 11.17 31.97
C ASN A 68 -6.09 9.77 32.47
N VAL A 69 -6.74 8.76 31.88
CA VAL A 69 -6.52 7.33 32.18
C VAL A 69 -5.07 6.88 31.93
N VAL A 70 -4.40 7.44 30.92
CA VAL A 70 -3.04 7.04 30.54
C VAL A 70 -2.05 7.43 31.64
N ASP A 71 -2.18 8.64 32.20
CA ASP A 71 -1.34 9.11 33.31
C ASP A 71 -1.50 8.23 34.56
N LEU A 72 -2.72 7.73 34.81
CA LEU A 72 -3.01 6.84 35.94
C LEU A 72 -2.26 5.52 35.79
N LEU A 73 -2.37 4.91 34.60
CA LEU A 73 -1.72 3.66 34.28
C LEU A 73 -0.20 3.82 34.27
N GLN A 74 0.31 4.92 33.71
CA GLN A 74 1.74 5.23 33.71
C GLN A 74 2.29 5.25 35.14
N ARG A 75 1.65 5.99 36.06
CA ARG A 75 2.06 6.02 37.48
C ARG A 75 2.03 4.66 38.15
N LYS A 76 1.06 3.81 37.82
CA LYS A 76 1.00 2.44 38.32
C LYS A 76 2.18 1.62 37.79
N MET A 77 2.51 1.77 36.51
CA MET A 77 3.66 1.11 35.88
C MET A 77 5.00 1.62 36.43
N GLU A 78 5.13 2.91 36.77
CA GLU A 78 6.32 3.51 37.39
C GLU A 78 6.64 2.93 38.79
N LYS A 79 5.66 2.29 39.45
CA LYS A 79 5.87 1.58 40.73
C LYS A 79 6.41 0.16 40.55
N LEU A 80 6.39 -0.39 39.33
CA LEU A 80 6.89 -1.75 39.03
C LEU A 80 8.42 -1.81 39.11
N PRO A 81 9.01 -3.01 39.23
CA PRO A 81 10.46 -3.17 39.13
C PRO A 81 11.01 -2.59 37.82
N GLN A 82 12.22 -2.04 37.86
CA GLN A 82 12.83 -1.35 36.71
C GLN A 82 12.97 -2.26 35.48
N GLU A 83 13.21 -3.56 35.69
CA GLU A 83 13.22 -4.56 34.60
C GLU A 83 11.84 -4.70 33.94
N THR A 84 10.76 -4.75 34.72
CA THR A 84 9.38 -4.82 34.21
C THR A 84 8.98 -3.54 33.48
N GLN A 85 9.42 -2.37 33.96
CA GLN A 85 9.22 -1.10 33.27
C GLN A 85 9.93 -1.09 31.91
N GLY A 86 11.20 -1.50 31.87
CA GLY A 86 11.94 -1.65 30.62
C GLY A 86 11.29 -2.65 29.66
N PHE A 87 10.72 -3.72 30.20
CA PHE A 87 9.99 -4.71 29.40
C PHE A 87 8.72 -4.12 28.78
N LEU A 88 7.93 -3.38 29.55
CA LEU A 88 6.75 -2.63 29.07
C LEU A 88 7.12 -1.63 27.97
N GLN A 89 8.17 -0.84 28.18
CA GLN A 89 8.70 0.08 27.15
C GLN A 89 9.05 -0.67 25.86
N CYS A 90 9.77 -1.79 25.97
CA CYS A 90 10.19 -2.60 24.82
C CYS A 90 8.99 -3.15 24.04
N ILE A 91 8.03 -3.80 24.72
CA ILE A 91 6.89 -4.43 24.05
C ILE A 91 5.88 -3.39 23.52
N SER A 92 5.83 -2.18 24.08
CA SER A 92 5.03 -1.06 23.54
C SER A 92 5.48 -0.62 22.14
N CYS A 93 6.70 -0.97 21.75
CA CYS A 93 7.22 -0.69 20.42
C CYS A 93 6.82 -1.76 19.38
N LEU A 94 6.29 -2.90 19.80
CA LEU A 94 5.94 -4.03 18.92
C LEU A 94 4.50 -3.97 18.37
N GLY A 95 3.76 -2.93 18.75
CA GLY A 95 2.36 -2.69 18.37
C GLY A 95 1.35 -3.46 19.24
N ALA A 96 0.11 -3.52 18.74
CA ALA A 96 -1.03 -4.01 19.51
C ALA A 96 -0.89 -5.47 19.99
N SER A 97 -0.16 -6.32 19.25
CA SER A 97 -0.04 -7.74 19.58
C SER A 97 1.26 -8.35 19.09
N PHE A 98 1.83 -9.28 19.86
CA PHE A 98 3.17 -9.81 19.63
C PHE A 98 3.27 -11.27 20.13
N THR A 99 4.28 -12.00 19.64
CA THR A 99 4.56 -13.38 20.07
C THR A 99 5.72 -13.41 21.04
N ILE A 100 5.75 -14.42 21.93
CA ILE A 100 6.88 -14.60 22.84
C ILE A 100 8.21 -14.71 22.08
N LYS A 101 8.23 -15.41 20.94
CA LYS A 101 9.41 -15.55 20.09
C LYS A 101 9.94 -14.19 19.62
N THR A 102 9.05 -13.28 19.23
CA THR A 102 9.43 -11.92 18.82
C THR A 102 10.05 -11.16 19.98
N ILE A 103 9.45 -11.25 21.17
CA ILE A 103 9.95 -10.58 22.36
C ILE A 103 11.31 -11.13 22.75
N ASP A 104 11.49 -12.46 22.82
CA ASP A 104 12.75 -13.11 23.17
C ASP A 104 13.91 -12.66 22.28
N MET A 105 13.65 -12.54 20.97
CA MET A 105 14.66 -12.10 19.99
C MET A 105 15.19 -10.69 20.30
N ILE A 106 14.36 -9.82 20.85
CA ILE A 106 14.71 -8.43 21.17
C ILE A 106 15.21 -8.32 22.61
N TRP A 107 14.53 -8.95 23.56
CA TRP A 107 14.78 -8.84 24.99
C TRP A 107 16.13 -9.44 25.42
N LYS A 108 16.63 -10.45 24.70
CA LYS A 108 18.01 -10.95 24.91
C LYS A 108 19.08 -9.87 24.75
N HIS A 109 18.74 -8.79 24.04
CA HIS A 109 19.59 -7.65 23.75
C HIS A 109 19.23 -6.39 24.56
N ARG A 110 18.44 -6.53 25.63
CA ARG A 110 17.94 -5.41 26.46
C ARG A 110 19.02 -4.44 26.98
N ARG A 111 20.23 -4.93 27.22
CA ARG A 111 21.36 -4.08 27.63
C ARG A 111 21.78 -3.09 26.54
N MET A 112 21.64 -3.45 25.26
CA MET A 112 21.95 -2.54 24.13
C MET A 112 20.93 -1.40 23.97
N ILE A 113 19.73 -1.56 24.52
CA ILE A 113 18.69 -0.51 24.55
C ILE A 113 18.65 0.26 25.87
N GLY A 114 19.71 0.16 26.69
CA GLY A 114 19.85 0.92 27.93
C GLY A 114 19.05 0.37 29.12
N ILE A 115 18.52 -0.84 29.02
CA ILE A 115 17.81 -1.51 30.12
C ILE A 115 18.81 -2.41 30.85
N ASP A 116 19.40 -1.88 31.92
CA ASP A 116 20.28 -2.63 32.81
C ASP A 116 19.45 -3.22 33.95
N ALA A 117 19.08 -4.49 33.83
CA ALA A 117 18.31 -5.19 34.84
C ALA A 117 19.20 -5.70 35.98
N SER A 118 18.60 -5.83 37.18
CA SER A 118 19.25 -6.25 38.42
C SER A 118 20.03 -7.58 38.35
N THR A 119 20.78 -7.90 39.41
CA THR A 119 21.60 -9.12 39.54
C THR A 119 20.87 -10.47 39.34
N VAL A 120 19.53 -10.48 39.33
CA VAL A 120 18.71 -11.65 39.00
C VAL A 120 17.91 -11.32 37.75
N GLU A 121 18.15 -12.07 36.67
CA GLU A 121 17.50 -11.84 35.37
C GLU A 121 16.22 -12.68 35.27
N SER A 122 15.05 -12.04 35.30
CA SER A 122 13.78 -12.73 35.08
C SER A 122 13.62 -13.15 33.62
N GLY A 123 13.06 -14.35 33.41
CA GLY A 123 12.73 -14.84 32.07
C GLY A 123 11.59 -14.03 31.44
N THR A 124 11.52 -13.99 30.12
CA THR A 124 10.41 -13.33 29.40
C THR A 124 9.05 -13.91 29.77
N GLU A 125 8.94 -15.22 30.00
CA GLU A 125 7.72 -15.88 30.47
C GLU A 125 7.26 -15.38 31.84
N GLU A 126 8.21 -15.15 32.76
CA GLU A 126 7.90 -14.64 34.11
C GLU A 126 7.38 -13.20 34.04
N LEU A 127 8.07 -12.34 33.28
CA LEU A 127 7.63 -10.95 33.06
C LEU A 127 6.25 -10.89 32.39
N LEU A 128 6.00 -11.74 31.38
CA LEU A 128 4.69 -11.82 30.72
C LEU A 128 3.60 -12.31 31.68
N ALA A 129 3.89 -13.30 32.53
CA ALA A 129 2.94 -13.78 33.54
C ALA A 129 2.56 -12.66 34.51
N THR A 130 3.53 -11.90 35.01
CA THR A 130 3.28 -10.72 35.86
C THR A 130 2.39 -9.68 35.16
N LEU A 131 2.66 -9.37 33.88
CA LEU A 131 1.85 -8.39 33.14
C LEU A 131 0.42 -8.88 32.84
N VAL A 132 0.21 -10.19 32.71
CA VAL A 132 -1.12 -10.79 32.58
C VAL A 132 -1.86 -10.78 33.91
N GLU A 133 -1.18 -11.08 35.02
CA GLU A 133 -1.77 -11.00 36.38
C GLU A 133 -2.19 -9.57 36.75
N GLU A 134 -1.39 -8.57 36.35
CA GLU A 134 -1.69 -7.15 36.50
C GLU A 134 -2.73 -6.64 35.48
N ASN A 135 -3.24 -7.51 34.60
CA ASN A 135 -4.25 -7.23 33.59
C ASN A 135 -3.84 -6.17 32.53
N TYR A 136 -2.53 -5.99 32.32
CA TYR A 136 -2.00 -5.14 31.24
C TYR A 136 -2.00 -5.85 29.89
N LEU A 137 -1.83 -7.18 29.91
CA LEU A 137 -1.83 -8.03 28.73
C LEU A 137 -2.86 -9.16 28.84
N GLU A 138 -3.31 -9.63 27.69
CA GLU A 138 -4.15 -10.81 27.54
C GLU A 138 -3.41 -11.92 26.79
N THR A 139 -3.50 -13.15 27.29
CA THR A 139 -2.98 -14.33 26.59
C THR A 139 -3.95 -14.75 25.48
N CYS A 140 -3.44 -14.80 24.25
CA CYS A 140 -4.14 -15.29 23.06
C CYS A 140 -3.69 -16.70 22.69
N LYS A 141 -4.37 -17.33 21.72
CA LYS A 141 -3.94 -18.62 21.15
C LYS A 141 -2.54 -18.51 20.53
N ASN A 142 -1.80 -19.63 20.54
CA ASN A 142 -0.47 -19.78 19.92
C ASN A 142 0.64 -18.91 20.54
N ASN A 143 0.69 -18.80 21.88
CA ASN A 143 1.71 -18.03 22.61
C ASN A 143 1.83 -16.57 22.13
N LYS A 144 0.67 -16.00 21.80
CA LYS A 144 0.52 -14.61 21.39
C LYS A 144 -0.04 -13.81 22.55
N TYR A 145 0.42 -12.58 22.69
CA TYR A 145 -0.03 -11.63 23.69
C TYR A 145 -0.57 -10.39 22.99
N ARG A 146 -1.49 -9.70 23.65
CA ARG A 146 -2.09 -8.46 23.16
C ARG A 146 -2.33 -7.53 24.35
N TRP A 147 -2.20 -6.23 24.14
CA TRP A 147 -2.62 -5.25 25.12
C TRP A 147 -4.11 -5.39 25.42
N THR A 148 -4.48 -5.32 26.70
CA THR A 148 -5.89 -5.34 27.12
C THR A 148 -6.65 -4.14 26.52
N HIS A 149 -5.98 -3.01 26.34
CA HIS A 149 -6.53 -1.80 25.73
C HIS A 149 -5.43 -0.86 25.19
N ASP A 150 -5.73 -0.06 24.16
CA ASP A 150 -4.81 0.90 23.54
C ASP A 150 -4.20 1.89 24.56
N ASN A 151 -5.00 2.43 25.48
CA ASN A 151 -4.51 3.24 26.61
C ASN A 151 -3.43 2.56 27.46
N VAL A 152 -3.42 1.23 27.59
CA VAL A 152 -2.38 0.50 28.33
C VAL A 152 -1.07 0.50 27.54
N GLU A 153 -1.14 0.24 26.23
CA GLU A 153 0.01 0.37 25.32
C GLU A 153 0.56 1.80 25.33
N GLN A 154 -0.32 2.80 25.30
CA GLN A 154 0.06 4.22 25.33
C GLN A 154 0.74 4.59 26.66
N ALA A 155 0.23 4.09 27.79
CA ALA A 155 0.85 4.31 29.10
C ALA A 155 2.25 3.69 29.17
N ALA A 156 2.39 2.45 28.69
CA ALA A 156 3.69 1.77 28.59
C ALA A 156 4.67 2.52 27.67
N SER A 157 4.18 3.08 26.55
CA SER A 157 5.00 3.89 25.65
C SER A 157 5.40 5.24 26.26
N SER A 158 4.56 5.80 27.13
CA SER A 158 4.81 7.07 27.83
C SER A 158 5.87 6.95 28.92
N LEU A 159 6.19 5.73 29.36
CA LEU A 159 7.35 5.47 30.22
C LEU A 159 8.68 5.80 29.52
N ILE A 160 8.71 5.88 28.19
CA ILE A 160 9.91 6.25 27.45
C ILE A 160 9.99 7.78 27.40
N GLU A 161 11.10 8.33 27.91
CA GLU A 161 11.35 9.77 27.91
C GLU A 161 11.20 10.36 26.50
N GLU A 162 10.49 11.49 26.39
CA GLU A 162 10.15 12.11 25.10
C GLU A 162 11.38 12.33 24.20
N ASP A 163 12.47 12.82 24.81
CA ASP A 163 13.71 13.18 24.10
C ASP A 163 14.47 11.94 23.58
N THR A 164 14.32 10.77 24.23
CA THR A 164 15.04 9.54 23.87
C THR A 164 14.16 8.50 23.19
N ARG A 165 12.83 8.71 23.15
CA ARG A 165 11.87 7.81 22.54
C ARG A 165 12.22 7.46 21.11
N ALA A 166 12.69 8.47 20.36
CA ALA A 166 13.03 8.30 18.97
C ALA A 166 14.21 7.32 18.78
N SER A 167 15.28 7.52 19.56
CA SER A 167 16.44 6.62 19.57
C SER A 167 16.09 5.23 20.08
N PHE A 168 15.27 5.13 21.14
CA PHE A 168 14.90 3.86 21.75
C PHE A 168 14.12 2.96 20.77
N ARG A 169 13.09 3.52 20.11
CA ARG A 169 12.32 2.81 19.07
C ARG A 169 13.21 2.32 17.94
N ARG A 170 14.14 3.17 17.49
CA ARG A 170 15.09 2.78 16.45
C ARG A 170 15.98 1.62 16.89
N SER A 171 16.54 1.67 18.09
CA SER A 171 17.40 0.58 18.59
C SER A 171 16.66 -0.76 18.65
N ILE A 172 15.37 -0.76 19.00
CA ILE A 172 14.52 -1.95 18.92
C ILE A 172 14.39 -2.43 17.46
N GLY A 173 14.09 -1.52 16.52
CA GLY A 173 14.01 -1.85 15.09
C GLY A 173 15.31 -2.42 14.53
N GLU A 174 16.46 -1.85 14.92
CA GLU A 174 17.79 -2.32 14.51
C GLU A 174 18.11 -3.72 15.02
N ILE A 175 17.83 -3.99 16.30
CA ILE A 175 18.00 -5.31 16.90
C ILE A 175 17.10 -6.32 16.20
N TRP A 176 15.82 -5.97 16.01
CA TRP A 176 14.86 -6.87 15.39
C TRP A 176 15.23 -7.21 13.95
N TYR A 177 15.66 -6.21 13.16
CA TYR A 177 16.15 -6.44 11.79
C TYR A 177 17.37 -7.36 11.77
N ARG A 178 18.37 -7.10 12.65
CA ARG A 178 19.60 -7.91 12.73
C ARG A 178 19.31 -9.37 13.06
N GLU A 179 18.36 -9.61 13.95
CA GLU A 179 18.02 -10.96 14.44
C GLU A 179 17.13 -11.76 13.48
N LEU A 180 16.24 -11.09 12.73
CA LEU A 180 15.45 -11.75 11.70
C LEU A 180 16.32 -12.15 10.50
N GLY A 181 17.25 -11.27 10.12
CA GLY A 181 17.92 -11.36 8.82
C GLY A 181 16.95 -11.19 7.65
N GLU A 182 17.48 -11.32 6.43
CA GLU A 182 16.72 -11.07 5.20
C GLU A 182 15.57 -12.07 4.97
N ASP A 183 15.78 -13.35 5.33
CA ASP A 183 14.88 -14.46 5.04
C ASP A 183 13.59 -14.44 5.89
N HIS A 184 13.66 -13.86 7.10
CA HIS A 184 12.53 -13.83 8.03
C HIS A 184 11.90 -12.44 8.18
N LEU A 185 12.37 -11.42 7.44
CA LEU A 185 11.85 -10.06 7.55
C LEU A 185 10.44 -9.89 6.97
N ALA A 186 10.09 -10.62 5.91
CA ALA A 186 8.87 -10.37 5.13
C ALA A 186 7.55 -10.30 5.94
N PRO A 187 7.32 -11.12 6.98
CA PRO A 187 6.14 -11.04 7.83
C PRO A 187 6.10 -9.80 8.73
N TYR A 188 7.27 -9.29 9.15
CA TYR A 188 7.43 -8.18 10.12
C TYR A 188 7.90 -6.88 9.45
N LEU A 189 7.85 -6.82 8.12
CA LEU A 189 8.48 -5.78 7.33
C LEU A 189 7.96 -4.38 7.67
N PHE A 190 6.65 -4.24 7.90
CA PHE A 190 6.05 -2.94 8.20
C PHE A 190 6.38 -2.49 9.62
N GLU A 191 6.32 -3.39 10.59
CA GLU A 191 6.65 -3.15 11.99
C GLU A 191 8.10 -2.69 12.13
N VAL A 192 9.03 -3.41 11.50
CA VAL A 192 10.46 -3.06 11.48
C VAL A 192 10.68 -1.74 10.74
N ALA A 193 10.09 -1.54 9.55
CA ALA A 193 10.22 -0.28 8.82
C ALA A 193 9.73 0.91 9.65
N ASN A 194 8.60 0.79 10.33
CA ASN A 194 8.04 1.86 11.17
C ASN A 194 8.92 2.19 12.38
N LEU A 195 9.57 1.19 12.99
CA LEU A 195 10.53 1.43 14.07
C LEU A 195 11.79 2.14 13.57
N LEU A 196 12.24 1.85 12.36
CA LEU A 196 13.41 2.50 11.76
C LEU A 196 13.10 3.93 11.27
N ASN A 197 11.87 4.17 10.78
CA ASN A 197 11.36 5.45 10.26
C ASN A 197 11.02 6.48 11.33
N THR A 198 11.73 6.44 12.45
CA THR A 198 11.43 7.29 13.59
C THR A 198 11.81 8.74 13.31
N THR A 199 10.85 9.66 13.52
CA THR A 199 10.97 11.10 13.25
C THR A 199 12.00 11.77 14.16
N GLY A 200 12.56 12.90 13.70
CA GLY A 200 13.47 13.73 14.49
C GLY A 200 14.93 13.30 14.49
N ILE A 201 15.30 12.27 13.73
CA ILE A 201 16.70 11.86 13.58
C ILE A 201 16.97 11.64 12.09
N ASP A 202 17.70 12.59 11.49
CA ASP A 202 18.16 12.49 10.12
C ASP A 202 19.28 11.43 10.07
N VAL A 203 18.96 10.28 9.48
CA VAL A 203 19.90 9.17 9.33
C VAL A 203 20.03 8.84 7.86
N VAL A 204 21.24 9.03 7.34
CA VAL A 204 21.63 8.45 6.05
C VAL A 204 22.04 7.00 6.29
N ASN A 205 21.18 6.06 5.89
CA ASN A 205 21.46 4.63 6.03
C ASN A 205 20.83 3.84 4.85
N ILE A 206 21.71 3.25 4.05
CA ILE A 206 21.32 2.53 2.83
C ILE A 206 20.50 1.27 3.15
N ASP A 207 20.77 0.58 4.26
CA ASP A 207 20.01 -0.63 4.61
C ASP A 207 18.59 -0.28 5.03
N TYR A 208 18.39 0.85 5.71
CA TYR A 208 17.03 1.32 6.02
C TYR A 208 16.29 1.78 4.76
N ALA A 209 17.00 2.42 3.83
CA ALA A 209 16.42 2.75 2.52
C ALA A 209 15.97 1.50 1.75
N LYS A 210 16.72 0.38 1.83
CA LYS A 210 16.30 -0.91 1.24
C LYS A 210 15.06 -1.49 1.93
N ILE A 211 14.99 -1.44 3.26
CA ILE A 211 13.82 -1.89 4.02
C ILE A 211 12.58 -1.08 3.61
N ASN A 212 12.72 0.24 3.52
CA ASN A 212 11.67 1.13 3.06
C ASN A 212 11.25 0.86 1.61
N LEU A 213 12.19 0.58 0.71
CA LEU A 213 11.85 0.16 -0.65
C LEU A 213 10.98 -1.09 -0.65
N ARG A 214 11.35 -2.13 0.12
CA ARG A 214 10.55 -3.36 0.21
C ARG A 214 9.17 -3.12 0.82
N ALA A 215 9.10 -2.27 1.85
CA ALA A 215 7.84 -1.90 2.48
C ALA A 215 6.93 -1.14 1.49
N ALA A 216 7.50 -0.23 0.70
CA ALA A 216 6.79 0.47 -0.36
C ALA A 216 6.33 -0.49 -1.47
N GLU A 217 7.19 -1.42 -1.92
CA GLU A 217 6.83 -2.44 -2.93
C GLU A 217 5.65 -3.30 -2.44
N LYS A 218 5.70 -3.78 -1.18
CA LYS A 218 4.61 -4.54 -0.54
C LYS A 218 3.33 -3.71 -0.38
N ALA A 219 3.44 -2.43 -0.01
CA ALA A 219 2.30 -1.53 0.10
C ALA A 219 1.64 -1.29 -1.27
N ARG A 220 2.43 -1.14 -2.33
CA ARG A 220 1.94 -1.03 -3.71
C ARG A 220 1.18 -2.29 -4.14
N GLU A 221 1.69 -3.49 -3.83
CA GLU A 221 1.03 -4.76 -4.18
C GLU A 221 -0.39 -4.89 -3.61
N ILE A 222 -0.63 -4.34 -2.42
CA ILE A 222 -1.96 -4.29 -1.78
C ILE A 222 -2.71 -2.99 -2.03
N SER A 223 -2.25 -2.15 -2.97
CA SER A 223 -2.85 -0.85 -3.33
C SER A 223 -2.98 0.15 -2.16
N ALA A 224 -2.13 0.04 -1.13
CA ALA A 224 -2.05 1.00 -0.03
C ALA A 224 -1.12 2.17 -0.41
N PHE A 225 -1.58 3.03 -1.32
CA PHE A 225 -0.74 4.09 -1.92
C PHE A 225 -0.26 5.16 -0.93
N ASP A 226 -1.04 5.48 0.12
CA ASP A 226 -0.58 6.35 1.21
C ASP A 226 0.66 5.77 1.91
N SER A 227 0.59 4.49 2.31
CA SER A 227 1.72 3.79 2.92
C SER A 227 2.89 3.67 1.95
N CYS A 228 2.63 3.38 0.68
CA CYS A 228 3.65 3.30 -0.37
C CYS A 228 4.41 4.64 -0.51
N SER A 229 3.69 5.75 -0.61
CA SER A 229 4.25 7.10 -0.66
C SER A 229 5.10 7.40 0.58
N ASN A 230 4.58 7.09 1.78
CA ASN A 230 5.29 7.32 3.02
C ASN A 230 6.63 6.56 3.06
N TYR A 231 6.62 5.24 2.85
CA TYR A 231 7.83 4.42 2.85
C TYR A 231 8.80 4.83 1.74
N ALA A 232 8.32 5.13 0.53
CA ALA A 232 9.17 5.63 -0.54
C ALA A 232 9.88 6.94 -0.14
N SER A 233 9.16 7.90 0.47
CA SER A 233 9.76 9.17 0.90
C SER A 233 10.77 8.98 2.04
N GLN A 234 10.49 8.12 3.01
CA GLN A 234 11.41 7.79 4.10
C GLN A 234 12.67 7.13 3.54
N GLY A 235 12.51 6.18 2.62
CA GLY A 235 13.62 5.56 1.93
C GLY A 235 14.48 6.56 1.15
N ILE A 236 13.87 7.54 0.46
CA ILE A 236 14.58 8.61 -0.26
C ILE A 236 15.39 9.48 0.71
N ASN A 237 14.81 9.87 1.85
CA ASN A 237 15.46 10.71 2.85
C ASN A 237 16.67 10.02 3.51
N MET A 238 16.68 8.69 3.53
CA MET A 238 17.78 7.89 4.07
C MET A 238 18.92 7.64 3.08
N LEU A 239 18.80 8.08 1.82
CA LEU A 239 19.86 7.96 0.82
C LEU A 239 20.94 9.04 1.02
N PRO A 240 22.21 8.75 0.70
CA PRO A 240 23.27 9.76 0.77
C PRO A 240 23.10 10.84 -0.31
N GLU A 241 23.74 12.00 -0.16
CA GLU A 241 23.66 13.08 -1.16
C GLU A 241 24.10 12.63 -2.56
N ASN A 242 25.12 11.76 -2.64
CA ASN A 242 25.63 11.17 -3.88
C ASN A 242 24.88 9.89 -4.32
N LYS A 243 23.62 9.71 -3.91
CA LYS A 243 22.75 8.54 -4.15
C LYS A 243 22.81 7.94 -5.56
N TRP A 244 22.83 8.79 -6.59
CA TRP A 244 22.87 8.34 -7.99
C TRP A 244 24.22 7.71 -8.40
N ALA A 245 25.31 8.05 -7.70
CA ALA A 245 26.62 7.43 -7.90
C ALA A 245 26.81 6.21 -6.99
N SER A 246 26.37 6.28 -5.73
CA SER A 246 26.61 5.22 -4.73
C SER A 246 25.63 4.05 -4.83
N CYS A 247 24.35 4.33 -5.11
CA CYS A 247 23.27 3.34 -5.10
C CYS A 247 22.20 3.65 -6.17
N PRO A 248 22.57 3.69 -7.47
CA PRO A 248 21.67 4.09 -8.56
C PRO A 248 20.41 3.24 -8.66
N ASP A 249 20.52 1.92 -8.43
CA ASP A 249 19.40 0.99 -8.58
C ASP A 249 18.34 1.19 -7.48
N LEU A 250 18.78 1.36 -6.24
CA LEU A 250 17.91 1.65 -5.10
C LEU A 250 17.24 3.01 -5.26
N THR A 251 18.03 4.03 -5.64
CA THR A 251 17.54 5.39 -5.89
C THR A 251 16.47 5.39 -6.97
N LEU A 252 16.75 4.78 -8.12
CA LEU A 252 15.82 4.70 -9.24
C LEU A 252 14.48 4.07 -8.83
N LYS A 253 14.51 2.97 -8.08
CA LYS A 253 13.31 2.28 -7.63
C LYS A 253 12.49 3.12 -6.65
N LEU A 254 13.14 3.71 -5.64
CA LEU A 254 12.46 4.54 -4.64
C LEU A 254 11.78 5.76 -5.27
N PHE A 255 12.48 6.48 -6.14
CA PHE A 255 11.91 7.64 -6.82
C PHE A 255 10.79 7.25 -7.81
N SER A 256 10.96 6.16 -8.58
CA SER A 256 9.92 5.69 -9.50
C SER A 256 8.65 5.25 -8.75
N LEU A 257 8.82 4.51 -7.66
CA LEU A 257 7.72 4.02 -6.83
C LEU A 257 7.02 5.15 -6.08
N GLY A 258 7.79 6.13 -5.59
CA GLY A 258 7.26 7.36 -5.03
C GLY A 258 6.44 8.14 -6.07
N ALA A 259 6.95 8.31 -7.29
CA ALA A 259 6.23 9.00 -8.35
C ALA A 259 4.91 8.32 -8.70
N GLU A 260 4.91 6.98 -8.82
CA GLU A 260 3.70 6.18 -9.01
C GLU A 260 2.69 6.42 -7.90
N ALA A 261 3.10 6.27 -6.63
CA ALA A 261 2.22 6.44 -5.47
C ALA A 261 1.62 7.85 -5.37
N GLU A 262 2.45 8.89 -5.51
CA GLU A 262 1.98 10.28 -5.49
C GLU A 262 1.03 10.59 -6.66
N GLY A 263 1.24 9.96 -7.82
CA GLY A 263 0.34 10.04 -8.96
C GLY A 263 -1.04 9.44 -8.66
N PHE A 264 -1.10 8.28 -8.00
CA PHE A 264 -2.37 7.67 -7.56
C PHE A 264 -3.09 8.49 -6.49
N LEU A 265 -2.35 9.16 -5.61
CA LEU A 265 -2.89 10.07 -4.59
C LEU A 265 -3.32 11.44 -5.15
N GLY A 266 -2.97 11.75 -6.40
CA GLY A 266 -3.26 13.05 -7.02
C GLY A 266 -2.33 14.18 -6.57
N HIS A 267 -1.22 13.87 -5.90
CA HIS A 267 -0.21 14.83 -5.47
C HIS A 267 0.76 15.19 -6.60
N GLN A 268 0.22 15.88 -7.60
CA GLN A 268 0.86 16.17 -8.88
C GLN A 268 2.28 16.73 -8.76
N SER A 269 2.47 17.80 -7.98
CA SER A 269 3.77 18.48 -7.87
C SER A 269 4.88 17.57 -7.33
N LYS A 270 4.55 16.68 -6.38
CA LYS A 270 5.53 15.76 -5.78
C LYS A 270 5.85 14.60 -6.73
N MET A 271 4.84 14.08 -7.42
CA MET A 271 5.02 13.10 -8.50
C MET A 271 5.94 13.64 -9.60
N GLU A 272 5.68 14.87 -10.09
CA GLU A 272 6.53 15.52 -11.10
C GLU A 272 7.97 15.71 -10.61
N SER A 273 8.16 16.14 -9.36
CA SER A 273 9.48 16.30 -8.77
C SER A 273 10.25 14.99 -8.80
N TYR A 274 9.62 13.87 -8.42
CA TYR A 274 10.26 12.56 -8.44
C TYR A 274 10.53 12.06 -9.86
N CYS A 275 9.60 12.24 -10.79
CA CYS A 275 9.84 11.95 -12.20
C CYS A 275 11.04 12.74 -12.74
N ASN A 276 11.10 14.05 -12.51
CA ASN A 276 12.18 14.92 -13.01
C ASN A 276 13.54 14.53 -12.42
N GLU A 277 13.60 14.16 -11.15
CA GLU A 277 14.82 13.65 -10.51
C GLU A 277 15.35 12.40 -11.23
N VAL A 278 14.49 11.47 -11.64
CA VAL A 278 14.86 10.26 -12.41
C VAL A 278 15.21 10.60 -13.86
N LEU A 279 14.36 11.38 -14.52
CA LEU A 279 14.45 11.65 -15.96
C LEU A 279 15.70 12.48 -16.32
N SER A 280 16.14 13.36 -15.42
CA SER A 280 17.36 14.15 -15.58
C SER A 280 18.67 13.32 -15.60
N GLN A 281 18.66 12.06 -15.11
CA GLN A 281 19.88 11.26 -14.95
C GLN A 281 20.40 10.67 -16.26
N LYS A 282 21.42 11.27 -16.87
CA LYS A 282 21.95 10.82 -18.18
C LYS A 282 22.59 9.43 -18.17
N SER A 283 23.09 8.97 -17.03
CA SER A 283 23.73 7.65 -16.86
C SER A 283 22.75 6.48 -16.89
N ILE A 284 21.46 6.74 -16.66
CA ILE A 284 20.43 5.70 -16.62
C ILE A 284 19.76 5.59 -17.99
N SER A 285 19.72 4.38 -18.54
CA SER A 285 19.10 4.13 -19.85
C SER A 285 17.59 4.41 -19.83
N THR A 286 17.02 4.77 -20.99
CA THR A 286 15.58 5.03 -21.12
C THR A 286 14.74 3.86 -20.62
N LEU A 287 15.13 2.62 -20.93
CA LEU A 287 14.40 1.41 -20.51
C LEU A 287 14.28 1.32 -18.99
N ARG A 288 15.34 1.68 -18.27
CA ARG A 288 15.33 1.68 -16.80
C ARG A 288 14.47 2.79 -16.21
N LYS A 289 14.28 3.90 -16.92
CA LYS A 289 13.43 5.02 -16.51
C LYS A 289 11.95 4.83 -16.88
N LYS A 290 11.55 3.62 -17.33
CA LYS A 290 10.22 3.41 -17.91
C LYS A 290 9.09 3.87 -16.98
N ASP A 291 9.17 3.55 -15.69
CA ASP A 291 8.09 3.81 -14.73
C ASP A 291 7.93 5.33 -14.50
N ALA A 292 9.05 6.05 -14.35
CA ALA A 292 9.03 7.51 -14.25
C ALA A 292 8.46 8.18 -15.52
N TYR A 293 8.80 7.68 -16.72
CA TYR A 293 8.18 8.17 -17.96
C TYR A 293 6.68 7.88 -17.99
N MET A 294 6.25 6.68 -17.59
CA MET A 294 4.83 6.31 -17.55
C MET A 294 4.03 7.20 -16.63
N SER A 295 4.49 7.45 -15.40
CA SER A 295 3.84 8.36 -14.46
C SER A 295 3.73 9.79 -15.03
N SER A 296 4.81 10.29 -15.63
CA SER A 296 4.85 11.62 -16.24
C SER A 296 3.88 11.73 -17.43
N ILE A 297 3.90 10.78 -18.36
CA ILE A 297 3.01 10.73 -19.54
C ILE A 297 1.55 10.62 -19.13
N HIS A 298 1.25 9.71 -18.19
CA HIS A 298 -0.11 9.49 -17.70
C HIS A 298 -0.65 10.78 -17.07
N SER A 299 0.17 11.47 -16.28
CA SER A 299 -0.24 12.70 -15.66
C SER A 299 -0.49 13.84 -16.67
N MET A 300 0.44 14.04 -17.62
CA MET A 300 0.23 15.02 -18.71
C MET A 300 -1.09 14.76 -19.45
N ALA A 301 -1.40 13.49 -19.75
CA ALA A 301 -2.59 13.13 -20.52
C ALA A 301 -3.90 13.26 -19.73
N HIS A 302 -3.91 12.86 -18.45
CA HIS A 302 -5.15 12.68 -17.70
C HIS A 302 -5.40 13.73 -16.60
N ALA A 303 -4.35 14.24 -15.96
CA ALA A 303 -4.48 15.29 -14.95
C ALA A 303 -4.48 16.67 -15.60
N GLU A 304 -3.56 16.91 -16.54
CA GLU A 304 -3.39 18.22 -17.20
C GLU A 304 -4.14 18.34 -18.53
N LEU A 305 -4.67 17.23 -19.07
CA LEU A 305 -5.34 17.13 -20.39
C LEU A 305 -4.44 17.57 -21.58
N ARG A 306 -3.13 17.50 -21.40
CA ARG A 306 -2.09 17.82 -22.40
C ARG A 306 -1.76 16.60 -23.26
N TYR A 307 -2.76 16.10 -23.98
CA TYR A 307 -2.62 14.89 -24.81
C TYR A 307 -1.50 14.98 -25.86
N GLU A 308 -1.30 16.14 -26.49
CA GLU A 308 -0.26 16.28 -27.53
C GLU A 308 1.15 16.15 -26.95
N ASP A 309 1.41 16.78 -25.80
CA ASP A 309 2.69 16.70 -25.11
C ASP A 309 2.97 15.27 -24.64
N ALA A 310 1.96 14.60 -24.06
CA ALA A 310 2.05 13.20 -23.66
C ALA A 310 2.37 12.28 -24.85
N ILE A 311 1.77 12.54 -26.02
CA ILE A 311 2.04 11.81 -27.27
C ILE A 311 3.47 12.07 -27.75
N ASP A 312 3.92 13.31 -27.77
CA ASP A 312 5.26 13.65 -28.27
C ASP A 312 6.36 13.04 -27.39
N VAL A 313 6.23 13.13 -26.06
CA VAL A 313 7.14 12.48 -25.10
C VAL A 313 7.14 10.97 -25.30
N SER A 314 5.97 10.33 -25.45
CA SER A 314 5.88 8.89 -25.70
C SER A 314 6.58 8.48 -27.00
N LEU A 315 6.44 9.28 -28.06
CA LEU A 315 7.09 9.03 -29.34
C LEU A 315 8.62 9.17 -29.24
N ASP A 316 9.13 10.12 -28.45
CA ASP A 316 10.57 10.26 -28.21
C ASP A 316 11.14 9.10 -27.38
N VAL A 317 10.40 8.66 -26.36
CA VAL A 317 10.76 7.47 -25.57
C VAL A 317 10.83 6.24 -26.49
N LEU A 318 9.78 5.96 -27.26
CA LEU A 318 9.75 4.83 -28.20
C LEU A 318 10.88 4.91 -29.23
N LYS A 319 11.19 6.10 -29.75
CA LYS A 319 12.33 6.30 -30.67
C LYS A 319 13.66 5.93 -30.01
N SER A 320 13.86 6.30 -28.75
CA SER A 320 15.08 5.94 -28.00
C SER A 320 15.17 4.45 -27.68
N LEU A 321 14.03 3.75 -27.60
CA LEU A 321 13.92 2.29 -27.50
C LEU A 321 14.03 1.57 -28.86
N GLY A 322 14.29 2.31 -29.94
CA GLY A 322 14.50 1.76 -31.29
C GLY A 322 13.25 1.72 -32.16
N ILE A 323 12.10 2.22 -31.69
CA ILE A 323 10.82 2.15 -32.40
C ILE A 323 10.45 3.49 -32.99
N ARG A 324 10.49 3.55 -34.32
CA ARG A 324 10.13 4.75 -35.07
C ARG A 324 8.66 4.71 -35.47
N LEU A 325 7.95 5.78 -35.14
CA LEU A 325 6.55 6.01 -35.45
C LEU A 325 6.40 7.33 -36.23
N PRO A 326 5.44 7.43 -37.15
CA PRO A 326 5.22 8.66 -37.91
C PRO A 326 4.63 9.76 -37.03
N ARG A 327 5.15 11.00 -37.17
CA ARG A 327 4.59 12.22 -36.54
C ARG A 327 3.61 12.99 -37.44
N GLY A 328 3.63 12.76 -38.75
CA GLY A 328 2.81 13.49 -39.73
C GLY A 328 1.55 12.76 -40.17
N ASP A 329 0.50 13.52 -40.46
CA ASP A 329 -0.85 13.03 -40.79
C ASP A 329 -0.90 12.13 -42.04
N ILE A 330 -0.26 12.56 -43.14
CA ILE A 330 -0.32 11.85 -44.43
C ILE A 330 0.45 10.50 -44.35
N PRO A 331 1.71 10.46 -43.87
CA PRO A 331 2.40 9.19 -43.63
C PRO A 331 1.63 8.26 -42.68
N CYS A 332 1.00 8.80 -41.64
CA CYS A 332 0.26 8.01 -40.66
C CYS A 332 -0.94 7.31 -41.29
N ARG A 333 -1.77 8.02 -42.08
CA ARG A 333 -2.96 7.43 -42.71
C ARG A 333 -2.64 6.25 -43.62
N ALA A 334 -1.65 6.42 -44.50
CA ALA A 334 -1.27 5.37 -45.44
C ALA A 334 -0.70 4.15 -44.70
N GLN A 335 0.20 4.37 -43.74
CA GLN A 335 0.80 3.29 -42.95
C GLN A 335 -0.25 2.56 -42.11
N ALA A 336 -1.17 3.27 -41.46
CA ALA A 336 -2.18 2.67 -40.61
C ALA A 336 -3.14 1.77 -41.43
N MET A 337 -3.60 2.22 -42.60
CA MET A 337 -4.47 1.40 -43.47
C MET A 337 -3.75 0.18 -44.05
N VAL A 338 -2.48 0.33 -44.45
CA VAL A 338 -1.66 -0.79 -44.93
C VAL A 338 -1.41 -1.79 -43.81
N SER A 339 -1.08 -1.30 -42.61
CA SER A 339 -0.82 -2.14 -41.44
C SER A 339 -2.08 -2.91 -41.02
N LEU A 340 -3.24 -2.26 -40.96
CA LEU A 340 -4.52 -2.91 -40.65
C LEU A 340 -4.82 -4.07 -41.60
N ARG A 341 -4.82 -3.81 -42.92
CA ARG A 341 -5.08 -4.84 -43.92
C ARG A 341 -4.06 -5.98 -43.87
N ARG A 342 -2.79 -5.66 -43.60
CA ARG A 342 -1.72 -6.66 -43.44
C ARG A 342 -1.97 -7.53 -42.21
N THR A 343 -2.24 -6.93 -41.05
CA THR A 343 -2.48 -7.65 -39.79
C THR A 343 -3.71 -8.54 -39.89
N VAL A 344 -4.82 -8.04 -40.45
CA VAL A 344 -6.02 -8.85 -40.68
C VAL A 344 -5.72 -10.06 -41.58
N ARG A 345 -4.96 -9.86 -42.66
CA ARG A 345 -4.53 -10.98 -43.53
C ARG A 345 -3.60 -11.95 -42.82
N MET A 346 -2.74 -11.48 -41.92
CA MET A 346 -1.88 -12.34 -41.11
C MET A 346 -2.74 -13.23 -40.22
N ILE A 347 -3.67 -12.66 -39.46
CA ILE A 347 -4.57 -13.42 -38.59
C ILE A 347 -5.40 -14.43 -39.39
N LYS A 348 -5.99 -14.04 -40.54
CA LYS A 348 -6.74 -14.98 -41.41
C LYS A 348 -5.90 -16.18 -41.88
N LYS A 349 -4.58 -16.02 -41.97
CA LYS A 349 -3.65 -17.07 -42.40
C LYS A 349 -3.04 -17.85 -41.23
N THR A 350 -3.28 -17.42 -39.99
CA THR A 350 -2.78 -18.08 -38.79
C THR A 350 -3.81 -19.12 -38.34
N PRO A 351 -3.46 -20.42 -38.36
CA PRO A 351 -4.33 -21.47 -37.83
C PRO A 351 -4.58 -21.26 -36.33
N VAL A 352 -5.73 -21.73 -35.84
CA VAL A 352 -6.11 -21.61 -34.41
C VAL A 352 -5.08 -22.28 -33.51
N GLU A 353 -4.52 -23.40 -33.95
CA GLU A 353 -3.53 -24.19 -33.22
C GLU A 353 -2.22 -23.40 -32.99
N VAL A 354 -1.89 -22.49 -33.90
CA VAL A 354 -0.72 -21.61 -33.75
C VAL A 354 -0.97 -20.58 -32.66
N ILE A 355 -2.19 -20.01 -32.61
CA ILE A 355 -2.60 -19.09 -31.54
C ILE A 355 -2.55 -19.79 -30.18
N ASP A 356 -3.09 -21.00 -30.11
CA ASP A 356 -3.15 -21.80 -28.88
C ASP A 356 -1.75 -22.22 -28.39
N SER A 357 -0.77 -22.33 -29.28
CA SER A 357 0.61 -22.69 -28.95
C SER A 357 1.57 -21.50 -28.75
N LEU A 358 1.10 -20.25 -28.87
CA LEU A 358 1.97 -19.08 -28.65
C LEU A 358 2.58 -19.10 -27.23
N PRO A 359 3.91 -18.94 -27.11
CA PRO A 359 4.59 -18.88 -25.80
C PRO A 359 4.31 -17.54 -25.11
N VAL A 360 4.51 -17.47 -23.80
CA VAL A 360 4.50 -16.20 -23.06
C VAL A 360 5.79 -15.42 -23.35
N MET A 361 5.67 -14.12 -23.63
CA MET A 361 6.79 -13.24 -23.91
C MET A 361 7.60 -12.96 -22.64
N THR A 362 8.92 -13.12 -22.73
CA THR A 362 9.85 -12.93 -21.60
C THR A 362 10.87 -11.81 -21.83
N ASP A 363 10.97 -11.25 -23.04
CA ASP A 363 11.93 -10.20 -23.38
C ASP A 363 11.53 -8.85 -22.72
N PRO A 364 12.35 -8.31 -21.78
CA PRO A 364 12.01 -7.09 -21.05
C PRO A 364 11.87 -5.84 -21.92
N LEU A 365 12.67 -5.72 -23.00
CA LEU A 365 12.61 -4.57 -23.89
C LEU A 365 11.31 -4.60 -24.70
N LYS A 366 10.88 -5.78 -25.14
CA LYS A 366 9.61 -5.95 -25.86
C LYS A 366 8.41 -5.71 -24.96
N LEU A 367 8.44 -6.21 -23.73
CA LEU A 367 7.40 -5.95 -22.73
C LEU A 367 7.27 -4.46 -22.41
N ALA A 368 8.37 -3.77 -22.14
CA ALA A 368 8.34 -2.32 -21.89
C ALA A 368 7.84 -1.53 -23.12
N THR A 369 8.28 -1.94 -24.31
CA THR A 369 7.83 -1.37 -25.57
C THR A 369 6.32 -1.50 -25.76
N THR A 370 5.76 -2.70 -25.57
CA THR A 370 4.33 -2.93 -25.80
C THR A 370 3.49 -2.18 -24.79
N GLU A 371 3.97 -2.05 -23.55
CA GLU A 371 3.37 -1.20 -22.52
C GLU A 371 3.30 0.27 -22.96
N PHE A 372 4.41 0.84 -23.47
CA PHE A 372 4.42 2.22 -23.99
C PHE A 372 3.49 2.39 -25.20
N ILE A 373 3.48 1.42 -26.12
CA ILE A 373 2.60 1.44 -27.29
C ILE A 373 1.13 1.39 -26.87
N GLY A 374 0.77 0.53 -25.91
CA GLY A 374 -0.59 0.40 -25.39
C GLY A 374 -1.10 1.68 -24.74
N ASN A 375 -0.29 2.28 -23.86
CA ASN A 375 -0.61 3.56 -23.20
C ASN A 375 -0.72 4.70 -24.21
N LEU A 376 0.24 4.83 -25.12
CA LEU A 376 0.17 5.82 -26.19
C LEU A 376 -1.07 5.63 -27.08
N GLY A 377 -1.44 4.37 -27.37
CA GLY A 377 -2.64 4.06 -28.14
C GLY A 377 -3.92 4.54 -27.46
N ALA A 378 -4.02 4.35 -26.14
CA ALA A 378 -5.15 4.85 -25.33
C ALA A 378 -5.20 6.38 -25.31
N ILE A 379 -4.08 7.06 -25.05
CA ILE A 379 -3.97 8.53 -25.03
C ILE A 379 -4.33 9.10 -26.41
N ALA A 380 -3.80 8.51 -27.48
CA ALA A 380 -4.06 8.93 -28.85
C ALA A 380 -5.55 8.78 -29.22
N PHE A 381 -6.20 7.70 -28.79
CA PHE A 381 -7.64 7.51 -28.98
C PHE A 381 -8.48 8.54 -28.19
N LEU A 382 -8.16 8.73 -26.91
CA LEU A 382 -8.91 9.64 -26.01
C LEU A 382 -8.77 11.12 -26.38
N SER A 383 -7.70 11.50 -27.08
CA SER A 383 -7.50 12.88 -27.56
C SER A 383 -8.62 13.40 -28.48
N GLY A 384 -9.45 12.51 -29.05
CA GLY A 384 -10.56 12.85 -29.95
C GLY A 384 -10.14 13.40 -31.32
N LYS A 385 -8.84 13.60 -31.58
CA LYS A 385 -8.35 14.17 -32.84
C LYS A 385 -8.14 13.08 -33.89
N ARG A 386 -8.63 13.31 -35.11
CA ARG A 386 -8.55 12.35 -36.24
C ARG A 386 -7.12 11.87 -36.52
N LYS A 387 -6.12 12.75 -36.44
CA LYS A 387 -4.70 12.39 -36.66
C LYS A 387 -4.21 11.34 -35.67
N PHE A 388 -4.65 11.43 -34.42
CA PHE A 388 -4.23 10.52 -33.35
C PHE A 388 -5.05 9.22 -33.34
N ALA A 389 -6.29 9.22 -33.82
CA ALA A 389 -7.03 7.98 -34.07
C ALA A 389 -6.32 7.06 -35.08
N LEU A 390 -5.72 7.63 -36.14
CA LEU A 390 -4.91 6.87 -37.10
C LEU A 390 -3.62 6.34 -36.48
N LEU A 391 -3.00 7.12 -35.58
CA LEU A 391 -1.85 6.66 -34.81
C LEU A 391 -2.23 5.49 -33.89
N ALA A 392 -3.35 5.59 -33.15
CA ALA A 392 -3.86 4.50 -32.32
C ALA A 392 -4.09 3.21 -33.11
N MET A 393 -4.67 3.30 -34.32
CA MET A 393 -4.81 2.16 -35.23
C MET A 393 -3.46 1.56 -35.64
N LEU A 394 -2.47 2.39 -35.98
CA LEU A 394 -1.13 1.90 -36.31
C LEU A 394 -0.48 1.21 -35.11
N LEU A 395 -0.62 1.76 -33.90
CA LEU A 395 -0.08 1.20 -32.67
C LEU A 395 -0.70 -0.16 -32.34
N ASP A 396 -2.04 -0.26 -32.43
CA ASP A 396 -2.75 -1.50 -32.17
C ASP A 396 -2.36 -2.62 -33.14
N THR A 397 -2.25 -2.31 -34.44
CA THR A 397 -1.79 -3.29 -35.42
C THR A 397 -0.37 -3.78 -35.15
N ARG A 398 0.51 -2.94 -34.58
CA ARG A 398 1.85 -3.35 -34.13
C ARG A 398 1.81 -4.22 -32.89
N GLN A 399 0.89 -3.94 -31.95
CA GLN A 399 0.68 -4.79 -30.78
C GLN A 399 0.32 -6.21 -31.19
N VAL A 400 -0.64 -6.38 -32.11
CA VAL A 400 -1.04 -7.70 -32.61
C VAL A 400 0.08 -8.39 -33.39
N GLN A 401 0.79 -7.66 -34.26
CA GLN A 401 1.95 -8.22 -34.97
C GLN A 401 3.05 -8.69 -34.00
N THR A 402 3.23 -7.97 -32.89
CA THR A 402 4.18 -8.30 -31.83
C THR A 402 3.73 -9.56 -31.09
N THR A 403 2.44 -9.70 -30.76
CA THR A 403 1.87 -10.93 -30.20
C THR A 403 2.16 -12.15 -31.08
N LEU A 404 1.91 -12.03 -32.39
CA LEU A 404 2.10 -13.14 -33.33
C LEU A 404 3.56 -13.52 -33.55
N SER A 405 4.50 -12.59 -33.36
CA SER A 405 5.93 -12.81 -33.64
C SER A 405 6.76 -13.14 -32.40
N HIS A 406 6.34 -12.68 -31.22
CA HIS A 406 7.14 -12.75 -29.99
C HIS A 406 6.40 -13.37 -28.80
N GLY A 407 5.14 -13.78 -28.98
CA GLY A 407 4.36 -14.45 -27.95
C GLY A 407 3.39 -13.55 -27.18
N LEU A 408 2.67 -14.16 -26.25
CA LEU A 408 1.61 -13.56 -25.47
C LEU A 408 2.16 -12.64 -24.37
N TYR A 409 1.49 -11.51 -24.16
CA TYR A 409 1.70 -10.61 -23.03
C TYR A 409 0.33 -10.06 -22.59
N HIS A 410 0.28 -9.33 -21.48
CA HIS A 410 -0.98 -8.96 -20.83
C HIS A 410 -1.99 -8.21 -21.74
N LEU A 411 -1.54 -7.36 -22.69
CA LEU A 411 -2.44 -6.64 -23.63
C LEU A 411 -2.77 -7.42 -24.91
N SER A 412 -2.29 -8.65 -25.10
CA SER A 412 -2.50 -9.39 -26.35
C SER A 412 -3.99 -9.57 -26.67
N ALA A 413 -4.79 -9.99 -25.69
CA ALA A 413 -6.22 -10.22 -25.88
C ALA A 413 -6.98 -8.92 -26.18
N SER A 414 -6.71 -7.86 -25.42
CA SER A 414 -7.35 -6.56 -25.62
C SER A 414 -6.95 -5.93 -26.96
N SER A 415 -5.71 -6.13 -27.42
CA SER A 415 -5.26 -5.68 -28.75
C SER A 415 -5.99 -6.43 -29.89
N LEU A 416 -6.24 -7.74 -29.76
CA LEU A 416 -7.07 -8.45 -30.74
C LEU A 416 -8.52 -7.97 -30.74
N ALA A 417 -9.08 -7.64 -29.57
CA ALA A 417 -10.43 -7.07 -29.47
C ALA A 417 -10.53 -5.71 -30.19
N VAL A 418 -9.52 -4.85 -30.03
CA VAL A 418 -9.43 -3.58 -30.77
C VAL A 418 -9.28 -3.83 -32.28
N LEU A 419 -8.46 -4.79 -32.69
CA LEU A 419 -8.34 -5.18 -34.10
C LEU A 419 -9.66 -5.68 -34.69
N ALA A 420 -10.44 -6.47 -33.94
CA ALA A 420 -11.77 -6.90 -34.35
C ALA A 420 -12.69 -5.69 -34.57
N MET A 421 -12.72 -4.76 -33.61
CA MET A 421 -13.49 -3.51 -33.71
C MET A 421 -13.08 -2.68 -34.94
N MET A 422 -11.77 -2.55 -35.22
CA MET A 422 -11.27 -1.84 -36.40
C MET A 422 -11.61 -2.58 -37.71
N THR A 423 -11.57 -3.91 -37.70
CA THR A 423 -11.94 -4.73 -38.87
C THR A 423 -13.40 -4.52 -39.24
N LEU A 424 -14.29 -4.47 -38.24
CA LEU A 424 -15.69 -4.15 -38.45
C LEU A 424 -15.89 -2.69 -38.90
N SER A 425 -15.45 -1.72 -38.09
CA SER A 425 -15.76 -0.29 -38.29
C SER A 425 -15.05 0.34 -39.49
N VAL A 426 -13.86 -0.14 -39.85
CA VAL A 426 -13.04 0.44 -40.94
C VAL A 426 -13.11 -0.38 -42.23
N LEU A 427 -13.14 -1.72 -42.14
CA LEU A 427 -13.16 -2.60 -43.32
C LEU A 427 -14.55 -3.12 -43.67
N GLY A 428 -15.51 -3.06 -42.75
CA GLY A 428 -16.87 -3.61 -42.95
C GLY A 428 -16.92 -5.14 -43.01
N ASP A 429 -15.86 -5.84 -42.60
CA ASP A 429 -15.73 -7.30 -42.69
C ASP A 429 -16.21 -7.95 -41.39
N VAL A 430 -17.53 -8.17 -41.31
CA VAL A 430 -18.21 -8.68 -40.10
C VAL A 430 -17.71 -10.07 -39.72
N ASP A 431 -17.67 -11.01 -40.67
CA ASP A 431 -17.29 -12.41 -40.41
C ASP A 431 -15.88 -12.51 -39.83
N THR A 432 -14.96 -11.70 -40.37
CA THR A 432 -13.59 -11.66 -39.88
C THR A 432 -13.50 -11.01 -38.51
N ALA A 433 -14.25 -9.93 -38.27
CA ALA A 433 -14.27 -9.27 -36.97
C ALA A 433 -14.78 -10.23 -35.87
N LEU A 434 -15.80 -11.04 -36.17
CA LEU A 434 -16.30 -12.07 -35.27
C LEU A 434 -15.24 -13.13 -34.96
N CYS A 435 -14.57 -13.64 -36.00
CA CYS A 435 -13.50 -14.63 -35.85
C CYS A 435 -12.35 -14.10 -34.97
N ILE A 436 -11.89 -12.87 -35.21
CA ILE A 436 -10.85 -12.22 -34.40
C ILE A 436 -11.34 -12.03 -32.95
N GLY A 437 -12.61 -11.65 -32.75
CA GLY A 437 -13.19 -11.46 -31.43
C GLY A 437 -13.25 -12.75 -30.60
N GLU A 438 -13.57 -13.89 -31.23
CA GLU A 438 -13.52 -15.20 -30.57
C GLU A 438 -12.09 -15.59 -30.19
N TYR A 439 -11.10 -15.28 -31.04
CA TYR A 439 -9.69 -15.51 -30.70
C TYR A 439 -9.22 -14.64 -29.53
N ALA A 440 -9.68 -13.39 -29.45
CA ALA A 440 -9.38 -12.53 -28.31
C ALA A 440 -9.88 -13.14 -26.98
N LEU A 441 -11.09 -13.70 -26.94
CA LEU A 441 -11.62 -14.38 -25.75
C LEU A 441 -10.80 -15.61 -25.37
N LYS A 442 -10.45 -16.46 -26.34
CA LYS A 442 -9.60 -17.64 -26.08
C LYS A 442 -8.22 -17.25 -25.54
N MET A 443 -7.61 -16.21 -26.12
CA MET A 443 -6.33 -15.68 -25.62
C MET A 443 -6.46 -15.14 -24.20
N GLN A 444 -7.56 -14.46 -23.87
CA GLN A 444 -7.81 -13.90 -22.55
C GLN A 444 -7.87 -14.99 -21.47
N GLU A 445 -8.44 -16.16 -21.77
CA GLU A 445 -8.47 -17.31 -20.87
C GLU A 445 -7.06 -17.84 -20.59
N LYS A 446 -6.18 -17.86 -21.58
CA LYS A 446 -4.80 -18.36 -21.46
C LYS A 446 -3.84 -17.41 -20.74
N ILE A 447 -4.05 -16.10 -20.86
CA ILE A 447 -3.15 -15.08 -20.29
C ILE A 447 -3.32 -14.97 -18.76
N GLU A 448 -4.40 -15.54 -18.18
CA GLU A 448 -4.76 -15.48 -16.74
C GLU A 448 -4.70 -14.06 -16.13
N SER A 449 -4.66 -13.02 -16.96
CA SER A 449 -4.60 -11.62 -16.50
C SER A 449 -6.00 -11.08 -16.31
N GLU A 450 -6.43 -10.94 -15.07
CA GLU A 450 -7.70 -10.30 -14.73
C GLU A 450 -7.72 -8.81 -15.10
N VAL A 451 -6.57 -8.13 -15.13
CA VAL A 451 -6.47 -6.66 -15.34
C VAL A 451 -7.07 -6.22 -16.68
N GLU A 452 -6.81 -6.98 -17.74
CA GLU A 452 -7.25 -6.66 -19.11
C GLU A 452 -8.57 -7.34 -19.50
N LYS A 453 -9.07 -8.25 -18.66
CA LYS A 453 -10.32 -8.97 -18.93
C LYS A 453 -11.51 -8.02 -19.07
N ALA A 454 -11.59 -7.01 -18.19
CA ALA A 454 -12.62 -5.98 -18.27
C ALA A 454 -12.57 -5.23 -19.61
N ARG A 455 -11.37 -4.86 -20.06
CA ARG A 455 -11.15 -4.15 -21.33
C ARG A 455 -11.51 -5.00 -22.55
N THR A 456 -11.00 -6.22 -22.62
CA THR A 456 -11.30 -7.18 -23.71
C THR A 456 -12.80 -7.41 -23.81
N THR A 457 -13.46 -7.65 -22.66
CA THR A 457 -14.90 -7.89 -22.59
C THR A 457 -15.69 -6.66 -23.05
N ALA A 458 -15.40 -5.48 -22.50
CA ALA A 458 -16.10 -4.25 -22.87
C ALA A 458 -16.05 -3.99 -24.38
N ILE A 459 -14.86 -4.11 -25.00
CA ILE A 459 -14.68 -3.82 -26.43
C ILE A 459 -15.49 -4.80 -27.29
N LEU A 460 -15.38 -6.10 -27.03
CA LEU A 460 -16.03 -7.12 -27.85
C LEU A 460 -17.55 -7.10 -27.70
N TYR A 461 -18.05 -6.99 -26.47
CA TYR A 461 -19.47 -7.05 -26.20
C TYR A 461 -20.19 -5.73 -26.56
N ASN A 462 -19.50 -4.59 -26.52
CA ASN A 462 -20.09 -3.31 -26.99
C ASN A 462 -20.02 -3.15 -28.52
N SER A 463 -18.98 -3.68 -29.17
CA SER A 463 -18.69 -3.31 -30.57
C SER A 463 -18.90 -4.44 -31.58
N ILE A 464 -18.79 -5.71 -31.16
CA ILE A 464 -18.75 -6.86 -32.07
C ILE A 464 -19.96 -7.76 -31.87
N PHE A 465 -20.13 -8.28 -30.67
CA PHE A 465 -21.16 -9.28 -30.40
C PHE A 465 -22.61 -8.78 -30.46
N PRO A 466 -22.97 -7.49 -30.36
CA PRO A 466 -24.35 -7.06 -30.58
C PRO A 466 -24.88 -7.40 -31.98
N HIS A 467 -23.99 -7.61 -32.95
CA HIS A 467 -24.35 -8.01 -34.30
C HIS A 467 -24.79 -9.48 -34.43
N VAL A 468 -24.50 -10.33 -33.43
CA VAL A 468 -24.71 -11.79 -33.51
C VAL A 468 -25.29 -12.42 -32.24
N LYS A 469 -25.16 -11.76 -31.09
CA LYS A 469 -25.62 -12.23 -29.77
C LYS A 469 -26.75 -11.33 -29.28
N THR A 470 -27.67 -11.93 -28.55
CA THR A 470 -28.72 -11.18 -27.86
C THR A 470 -28.15 -10.46 -26.63
N LEU A 471 -28.83 -9.42 -26.18
CA LEU A 471 -28.47 -8.73 -24.94
C LEU A 471 -28.47 -9.71 -23.75
N GLN A 472 -29.46 -10.61 -23.68
CA GLN A 472 -29.59 -11.58 -22.60
C GLN A 472 -28.38 -12.51 -22.47
N SER A 473 -27.81 -12.99 -23.58
CA SER A 473 -26.61 -13.84 -23.54
C SER A 473 -25.32 -13.05 -23.24
N SER A 474 -25.37 -11.72 -23.33
CA SER A 474 -24.25 -10.81 -23.08
C SER A 474 -24.20 -10.28 -21.65
N LEU A 475 -25.31 -10.36 -20.88
CA LEU A 475 -25.40 -9.86 -19.50
C LEU A 475 -24.37 -10.50 -18.55
N LYS A 476 -24.19 -11.83 -18.61
CA LYS A 476 -23.23 -12.54 -17.76
C LYS A 476 -21.78 -12.09 -18.04
N PRO A 477 -21.32 -12.07 -19.31
CA PRO A 477 -20.02 -11.50 -19.65
C PRO A 477 -19.82 -10.06 -19.18
N TYR A 478 -20.81 -9.18 -19.35
CA TYR A 478 -20.72 -7.80 -18.85
C TYR A 478 -20.52 -7.73 -17.33
N LEU A 479 -21.27 -8.54 -16.56
CA LEU A 479 -21.13 -8.59 -15.11
C LEU A 479 -19.75 -9.12 -14.70
N GLU A 480 -19.24 -10.15 -15.36
CA GLU A 480 -17.90 -10.69 -15.12
C GLU A 480 -16.80 -9.66 -15.45
N GLY A 481 -16.94 -8.94 -16.57
CA GLY A 481 -16.05 -7.84 -16.95
C GLY A 481 -16.07 -6.69 -15.94
N TYR A 482 -17.25 -6.28 -15.47
CA TYR A 482 -17.41 -5.26 -14.44
C TYR A 482 -16.75 -5.68 -13.13
N GLN A 483 -17.04 -6.89 -12.63
CA GLN A 483 -16.46 -7.39 -11.39
C GLN A 483 -14.94 -7.50 -11.47
N SER A 484 -14.42 -7.97 -12.61
CA SER A 484 -12.98 -8.06 -12.85
C SER A 484 -12.33 -6.67 -12.84
N GLY A 485 -12.92 -5.69 -13.51
CA GLY A 485 -12.43 -4.31 -13.52
C GLY A 485 -12.48 -3.63 -12.15
N MET A 486 -13.51 -3.89 -11.34
CA MET A 486 -13.60 -3.39 -9.96
C MET A 486 -12.56 -4.01 -9.04
N ARG A 487 -12.27 -5.32 -9.17
CA ARG A 487 -11.24 -6.01 -8.38
C ARG A 487 -9.83 -5.53 -8.74
N THR A 488 -9.58 -5.22 -10.00
CA THR A 488 -8.26 -4.86 -10.52
C THR A 488 -8.01 -3.35 -10.57
N GLY A 489 -8.98 -2.54 -10.14
CA GLY A 489 -8.88 -1.08 -10.16
C GLY A 489 -9.08 -0.43 -11.54
N ASN A 490 -9.37 -1.21 -12.59
CA ASN A 490 -9.65 -0.72 -13.94
C ASN A 490 -11.09 -0.19 -14.06
N LYS A 491 -11.36 0.90 -13.33
CA LYS A 491 -12.70 1.51 -13.20
C LYS A 491 -13.27 1.96 -14.54
N THR A 492 -12.45 2.50 -15.45
CA THR A 492 -12.90 2.97 -16.76
C THR A 492 -13.57 1.87 -17.56
N TYR A 493 -12.91 0.72 -17.72
CA TYR A 493 -13.46 -0.39 -18.47
C TYR A 493 -14.52 -1.17 -17.69
N ALA A 494 -14.45 -1.18 -16.35
CA ALA A 494 -15.55 -1.68 -15.52
C ALA A 494 -16.85 -0.93 -15.83
N MET A 495 -16.79 0.42 -15.87
CA MET A 495 -17.95 1.24 -16.22
C MET A 495 -18.39 1.04 -17.66
N TRP A 496 -17.47 0.81 -18.60
CA TRP A 496 -17.83 0.52 -20.00
C TRP A 496 -18.56 -0.80 -20.18
N CYS A 497 -18.35 -1.78 -19.31
CA CYS A 497 -19.17 -3.00 -19.27
C CYS A 497 -20.61 -2.73 -18.80
N LEU A 498 -20.87 -1.60 -18.13
CA LEU A 498 -22.21 -1.20 -17.66
C LEU A 498 -22.87 -0.13 -18.53
N SER A 499 -22.09 0.64 -19.30
CA SER A 499 -22.61 1.62 -20.25
C SER A 499 -23.03 0.93 -21.55
N THR A 500 -24.14 0.19 -21.47
CA THR A 500 -24.82 -0.40 -22.63
C THR A 500 -25.72 0.60 -23.35
#